data_AF-A0A6G8S030-F1
#
_entry.id   AF-A0A6G8S030-F1
#
_cell.length_a   1.000
_cell.length_b   1.000
_cell.length_c   1.000
_cell.angle_alpha   90.00
_cell.angle_beta   90.00
_cell.angle_gamma   90.00
#
_symmetry.space_group_name_H-M   'P 1'
#
loop_
_entity.id
_entity.type
_entity.pdbx_description
1 polymer ?
#
loop_
_entity_poly.entity_id
_entity_poly.type
_entity_poly.pdbx_seq_one_letter_code
_entity_poly.pdbx_strand_id
1 'polypeptide(L)'
;MTVGCAEPMSKKLHLNFHNNVLCIYKDSENTYLSLDKSFIVFIGEIQKSEPFKVIYSKDYINTPFPINLNQCLKIETNHLKLNKIYEVNLESNKNFSQRFCLIGKKKEIQVFQINDSCEEC
;
A
#
# COMPACT_ATOMS: atom_id res chain seq x y z
N MET A 1 -31.25 -8.85 -3.40
CA MET A 1 -30.24 -8.31 -4.33
C MET A 1 -28.92 -8.29 -3.58
N THR A 2 -28.06 -9.28 -3.78
CA THR A 2 -26.70 -9.29 -3.25
C THR A 2 -25.87 -8.37 -4.14
N VAL A 3 -25.45 -7.22 -3.59
CA VAL A 3 -24.47 -6.35 -4.24
C VAL A 3 -23.18 -7.16 -4.31
N GLY A 4 -22.77 -7.56 -5.51
CA GLY A 4 -21.49 -8.22 -5.72
C GLY A 4 -20.37 -7.21 -5.51
N CYS A 5 -19.56 -7.39 -4.48
CA CYS A 5 -18.35 -6.60 -4.26
C CYS A 5 -17.36 -6.93 -5.40
N ALA A 6 -16.82 -5.91 -6.08
CA ALA A 6 -15.87 -6.10 -7.18
C ALA A 6 -14.43 -6.21 -6.62
N GLU A 7 -13.69 -7.23 -7.02
CA GLU A 7 -12.27 -7.34 -6.70
C GLU A 7 -11.45 -6.25 -7.41
N PRO A 8 -10.50 -5.58 -6.74
CA PRO A 8 -9.64 -4.59 -7.37
C PRO A 8 -8.78 -5.23 -8.47
N MET A 9 -8.74 -4.61 -9.65
CA MET A 9 -7.99 -5.08 -10.83
C MET A 9 -6.47 -4.99 -10.71
N SER A 10 -5.94 -4.40 -9.63
CA SER A 10 -4.50 -4.21 -9.44
C SER A 10 -3.83 -5.47 -8.90
N LYS A 11 -2.53 -5.61 -9.16
CA LYS A 11 -1.76 -6.71 -8.57
C LYS A 11 -1.50 -6.43 -7.09
N LYS A 12 -1.59 -7.46 -6.25
CA LYS A 12 -1.50 -7.33 -4.80
C LYS A 12 -0.12 -6.86 -4.33
N LEU A 13 -0.09 -5.89 -3.42
CA LEU A 13 1.05 -5.58 -2.56
C LEU A 13 0.87 -6.21 -1.17
N HIS A 14 1.97 -6.62 -0.57
CA HIS A 14 2.03 -7.08 0.80
C HIS A 14 2.55 -5.95 1.70
N LEU A 15 1.95 -5.85 2.89
CA LEU A 15 2.24 -4.81 3.85
C LEU A 15 2.64 -5.43 5.17
N ASN A 16 3.70 -4.89 5.77
CA ASN A 16 4.06 -5.16 7.15
C ASN A 16 4.23 -3.83 7.88
N PHE A 17 3.85 -3.77 9.15
CA PHE A 17 3.98 -2.56 9.95
C PHE A 17 4.69 -2.88 11.25
N HIS A 18 5.80 -2.20 11.51
CA HIS A 18 6.59 -2.37 12.72
C HIS A 18 7.29 -1.06 13.06
N ASN A 19 7.28 -0.67 14.34
CA ASN A 19 7.94 0.55 14.85
C ASN A 19 7.60 1.81 14.02
N ASN A 20 6.33 2.03 13.71
CA ASN A 20 5.83 3.15 12.92
C ASN A 20 6.35 3.23 11.47
N VAL A 21 6.92 2.15 10.96
CA VAL A 21 7.36 2.03 9.57
C VAL A 21 6.45 1.04 8.85
N LEU A 22 5.89 1.48 7.73
CA LEU A 22 5.19 0.64 6.77
C LEU A 22 6.21 0.08 5.78
N CYS A 23 6.25 -1.24 5.68
CA CYS A 23 7.15 -2.01 4.85
C CYS A 23 6.30 -2.62 3.72
N ILE A 24 6.54 -2.19 2.48
CA ILE A 24 5.77 -2.63 1.31
C ILE A 24 6.62 -3.53 0.41
N TYR A 25 6.04 -4.62 -0.10
CA TYR A 25 6.73 -5.55 -1.00
C TYR A 25 5.75 -6.35 -1.86
N LYS A 26 6.23 -6.96 -2.95
CA LYS A 26 5.40 -7.69 -3.91
C LYS A 26 5.23 -9.19 -3.61
N ASP A 27 6.21 -9.80 -2.94
CA ASP A 27 6.29 -11.24 -2.68
C ASP A 27 6.45 -12.09 -3.96
N SER A 28 7.54 -11.89 -4.68
CA SER A 28 7.89 -12.67 -5.88
C SER A 28 9.29 -12.36 -6.36
N GLU A 29 9.95 -13.35 -6.97
CA GLU A 29 11.30 -13.20 -7.52
C GLU A 29 11.39 -12.28 -8.76
N ASN A 30 10.26 -11.97 -9.40
CA ASN A 30 10.23 -11.10 -10.57
C ASN A 30 10.36 -9.62 -10.18
N THR A 31 11.31 -8.93 -10.83
CA THR A 31 11.38 -7.46 -10.81
C THR A 31 10.47 -6.86 -11.89
N TYR A 32 9.88 -5.71 -11.59
CA TYR A 32 8.96 -4.98 -12.46
C TYR A 32 9.43 -3.56 -12.74
N LEU A 33 10.75 -3.33 -12.65
CA LEU A 33 11.33 -2.03 -12.97
C LEU A 33 11.00 -1.60 -14.41
N SER A 34 10.78 -0.29 -14.58
CA SER A 34 10.76 0.35 -15.90
C SER A 34 12.13 0.22 -16.58
N LEU A 35 12.19 0.54 -17.88
CA LEU A 35 13.45 0.60 -18.63
C LEU A 35 14.46 1.55 -17.95
N ASP A 36 13.95 2.63 -17.36
CA ASP A 36 14.73 3.64 -16.64
C ASP A 36 15.08 3.23 -15.19
N LYS A 37 14.80 1.98 -14.80
CA LYS A 37 15.02 1.44 -13.46
C LYS A 37 14.39 2.30 -12.36
N SER A 38 13.19 2.78 -12.64
CA SER A 38 12.43 3.66 -11.75
C SER A 38 11.06 3.08 -11.41
N PHE A 39 10.54 3.53 -10.27
CA PHE A 39 9.15 3.32 -9.87
C PHE A 39 8.72 4.45 -8.94
N ILE A 40 7.41 4.73 -8.89
CA ILE A 40 6.81 5.68 -7.98
C ILE A 40 5.98 4.93 -6.95
N VAL A 41 6.00 5.42 -5.71
CA VAL A 41 5.09 4.97 -4.67
C VAL A 41 4.29 6.15 -4.17
N PHE A 42 2.98 5.98 -4.12
CA PHE A 42 2.09 6.96 -3.51
C PHE A 42 1.04 6.30 -2.63
N ILE A 43 0.67 7.01 -1.56
CA ILE A 43 -0.40 6.62 -0.66
C ILE A 43 -1.45 7.71 -0.71
N GLY A 44 -2.70 7.32 -0.91
CA GLY A 44 -3.83 8.23 -0.76
C GLY A 44 -4.83 7.77 0.27
N GLU A 45 -5.48 8.74 0.88
CA GLU A 45 -6.62 8.52 1.77
C GLU A 45 -7.88 8.27 0.94
N ILE A 46 -8.61 7.20 1.26
CA ILE A 46 -9.91 6.89 0.67
C ILE A 46 -11.00 7.39 1.62
N GLN A 47 -11.85 8.27 1.12
CA GLN A 47 -13.05 8.73 1.82
C GLN A 47 -14.27 8.48 0.93
N LYS A 48 -15.37 7.96 1.49
CA LYS A 48 -16.57 7.54 0.74
C LYS A 48 -17.17 8.64 -0.15
N SER A 49 -16.95 9.92 0.19
CA SER A 49 -17.57 11.07 -0.48
C SER A 49 -16.57 12.10 -0.99
N GLU A 50 -15.26 11.86 -0.87
CA GLU A 50 -14.24 12.79 -1.34
C GLU A 50 -13.34 12.12 -2.40
N PRO A 51 -12.79 12.90 -3.34
CA PRO A 51 -11.82 12.37 -4.30
C PRO A 51 -10.59 11.79 -3.57
N PHE A 52 -9.96 10.81 -4.22
CA PHE A 52 -8.71 10.22 -3.77
C PHE A 52 -7.67 11.33 -3.54
N LYS A 53 -7.21 11.45 -2.29
CA LYS A 53 -6.25 12.48 -1.90
C LYS A 53 -4.91 11.84 -1.60
N VAL A 54 -3.92 12.08 -2.45
CA VAL A 54 -2.53 11.66 -2.22
C VAL A 54 -1.97 12.41 -1.01
N ILE A 55 -1.47 11.65 -0.03
CA ILE A 55 -0.86 12.18 1.20
C ILE A 55 0.64 11.85 1.30
N TYR A 56 1.11 10.92 0.49
CA TYR A 56 2.52 10.57 0.34
C TYR A 56 2.77 10.25 -1.13
N SER A 57 3.85 10.76 -1.69
CA SER A 57 4.33 10.39 -3.02
C SER A 57 5.84 10.50 -3.06
N LYS A 58 6.51 9.51 -3.65
CA LYS A 58 7.95 9.52 -3.82
C LYS A 58 8.39 8.69 -5.02
N ASP A 59 9.25 9.29 -5.84
CA ASP A 59 9.95 8.62 -6.92
C ASP A 59 11.22 7.91 -6.41
N TYR A 60 11.44 6.71 -6.93
CA TYR A 60 12.60 5.89 -6.64
C TYR A 60 13.34 5.60 -7.94
N ILE A 61 14.56 6.09 -8.04
CA ILE A 61 15.43 5.93 -9.22
C ILE A 61 16.61 5.05 -8.82
N ASN A 62 16.97 4.07 -9.64
CA ASN A 62 18.06 3.12 -9.39
C ASN A 62 17.96 2.40 -8.03
N THR A 63 16.75 2.32 -7.47
CA THR A 63 16.48 1.65 -6.19
C THR A 63 16.05 0.21 -6.49
N PRO A 64 16.52 -0.79 -5.71
CA PRO A 64 16.04 -2.15 -5.85
C PRO A 64 14.52 -2.23 -5.70
N PHE A 65 13.87 -3.01 -6.58
CA PHE A 65 12.42 -3.23 -6.50
C PHE A 65 12.09 -4.08 -5.26
N PRO A 66 11.05 -3.73 -4.48
CA PRO A 66 10.76 -4.42 -3.22
C PRO A 66 10.07 -5.77 -3.46
N ILE A 67 10.87 -6.82 -3.66
CA ILE A 67 10.40 -8.14 -4.07
C ILE A 67 10.01 -9.06 -2.90
N ASN A 68 10.50 -8.82 -1.68
CA ASN A 68 10.21 -9.60 -0.48
C ASN A 68 10.33 -8.74 0.80
N LEU A 69 10.00 -9.30 1.96
CA LEU A 69 10.01 -8.61 3.25
C LEU A 69 11.40 -8.06 3.64
N ASN A 70 12.47 -8.81 3.37
CA ASN A 70 13.84 -8.39 3.71
C ASN A 70 14.33 -7.22 2.86
N GLN A 71 13.81 -7.11 1.63
CA GLN A 71 14.11 -6.05 0.66
C GLN A 71 12.94 -5.06 0.53
N CYS A 72 12.05 -5.01 1.53
CA CYS A 72 10.88 -4.17 1.44
C CYS A 72 11.23 -2.69 1.42
N LEU A 73 10.33 -1.92 0.85
CA LEU A 73 10.44 -0.48 0.86
C LEU A 73 9.81 0.08 2.14
N LYS A 74 10.62 0.81 2.90
CA LYS A 74 10.21 1.44 4.15
C LYS A 74 9.61 2.81 3.89
N ILE A 75 8.43 3.05 4.46
CA ILE A 75 7.67 4.29 4.38
C ILE A 75 7.33 4.72 5.80
N GLU A 76 7.74 5.94 6.16
CA GLU A 76 7.39 6.56 7.43
C GLU A 76 5.89 6.86 7.48
N THR A 77 5.25 6.54 8.61
CA THR A 77 3.78 6.60 8.72
C THR A 77 3.25 7.81 9.49
N ASN A 78 4.08 8.83 9.71
CA ASN A 78 3.73 10.03 10.49
C ASN A 78 2.50 10.78 9.96
N HIS A 79 2.17 10.62 8.67
CA HIS A 79 1.01 11.22 8.02
C HIS A 79 -0.26 10.36 8.09
N LEU A 80 -0.14 9.10 8.53
CA LEU A 80 -1.24 8.13 8.61
C LEU A 80 -1.93 8.23 9.98
N LYS A 81 -3.25 8.07 9.98
CA LYS A 81 -4.10 8.07 11.18
C LYS A 81 -4.71 6.68 11.37
N LEU A 82 -5.05 6.37 12.62
CA LEU A 82 -5.75 5.14 12.95
C LEU A 82 -7.16 5.14 12.35
N ASN A 83 -7.66 3.94 12.03
CA ASN A 83 -9.01 3.65 11.55
C ASN A 83 -9.43 4.46 10.31
N LYS A 84 -8.44 4.91 9.51
CA LYS A 84 -8.63 5.53 8.21
C LYS A 84 -8.19 4.58 7.11
N ILE A 85 -8.97 4.51 6.03
CA ILE A 85 -8.66 3.69 4.87
C ILE A 85 -7.68 4.44 3.96
N TYR A 86 -6.59 3.76 3.64
CA TYR A 86 -5.57 4.19 2.70
C TYR A 86 -5.43 3.19 1.58
N GLU A 87 -4.95 3.66 0.43
CA GLU A 87 -4.47 2.79 -0.64
C GLU A 87 -3.04 3.18 -0.98
N VAL A 88 -2.13 2.21 -0.85
CA VAL A 88 -0.77 2.34 -1.35
C VAL A 88 -0.70 1.79 -2.76
N ASN A 89 -0.05 2.53 -3.64
CA ASN A 89 0.20 2.18 -5.02
C ASN A 89 1.71 2.16 -5.27
N LEU A 90 2.16 1.17 -6.02
CA LEU A 90 3.50 1.08 -6.57
C LEU A 90 3.34 0.98 -8.09
N GLU A 91 3.77 2.01 -8.79
CA GLU A 91 3.69 2.08 -10.25
C GLU A 91 5.09 2.04 -10.87
N SER A 92 5.23 1.22 -11.89
CA SER A 92 6.49 0.90 -12.56
C SER A 92 6.18 0.50 -14.01
N ASN A 93 6.76 -0.59 -14.53
CA ASN A 93 6.22 -1.20 -15.76
C ASN A 93 4.88 -1.93 -15.54
N LYS A 94 4.48 -2.11 -14.27
CA LYS A 94 3.19 -2.62 -13.82
C LYS A 94 2.71 -1.84 -12.60
N ASN A 95 1.40 -1.88 -12.39
CA ASN A 95 0.76 -1.23 -11.25
C ASN A 95 0.34 -2.27 -10.22
N PHE A 96 0.70 -2.01 -8.97
CA PHE A 96 0.37 -2.81 -7.81
C PHE A 96 -0.28 -1.92 -6.76
N SER A 97 -1.33 -2.40 -6.11
CA SER A 97 -1.92 -1.65 -5.00
C SER A 97 -2.42 -2.55 -3.88
N GLN A 98 -2.60 -1.94 -2.71
CA GLN A 98 -3.22 -2.59 -1.56
C GLN A 98 -3.92 -1.54 -0.71
N ARG A 99 -5.20 -1.80 -0.40
CA ARG A 99 -5.94 -1.02 0.60
C ARG A 99 -5.61 -1.50 2.00
N PHE A 100 -5.49 -0.56 2.93
CA PHE A 100 -5.16 -0.88 4.30
C PHE A 100 -5.60 0.19 5.27
N CYS A 101 -5.55 -0.13 6.55
CA CYS A 101 -5.59 0.86 7.61
C CYS A 101 -4.70 0.47 8.77
N LEU A 102 -4.44 1.47 9.61
CA LEU A 102 -3.74 1.27 10.86
C LEU A 102 -4.77 1.10 11.98
N ILE A 103 -4.68 0.00 12.71
CA ILE A 103 -5.54 -0.29 13.86
C ILE A 103 -4.71 -0.31 15.13
N GLY A 104 -5.21 0.35 16.17
CA GLY A 104 -4.61 0.29 17.50
C GLY A 104 -5.07 -0.97 18.22
N LYS A 105 -4.16 -1.90 18.54
CA LYS A 105 -4.44 -3.06 19.40
C LYS A 105 -3.58 -2.96 20.67
N LYS A 106 -4.23 -2.72 21.80
CA LYS A 106 -3.59 -2.53 23.12
C LYS A 106 -2.58 -1.38 23.10
N LYS A 107 -1.27 -1.70 23.03
CA LYS A 107 -0.14 -0.76 23.04
C LYS A 107 0.62 -0.71 21.71
N GLU A 108 0.13 -1.40 20.68
CA GLU A 108 0.79 -1.51 19.38
C GLU A 108 -0.17 -1.10 18.26
N ILE A 109 0.41 -0.54 17.20
CA ILE A 109 -0.29 -0.24 15.96
C ILE A 109 -0.01 -1.39 14.99
N GLN A 110 -1.05 -1.89 14.33
CA GLN A 110 -0.96 -2.96 13.33
C GLN A 110 -1.52 -2.47 12.01
N VAL A 111 -1.02 -3.03 10.90
CA VAL A 111 -1.63 -2.84 9.59
C VAL A 111 -2.70 -3.91 9.36
N PHE A 112 -3.89 -3.48 8.94
CA PHE A 112 -4.96 -4.34 8.47
C PHE A 112 -5.08 -4.18 6.96
N GLN A 113 -4.83 -5.26 6.20
CA GLN A 113 -4.98 -5.28 4.74
C GLN A 113 -6.43 -5.58 4.37
N ILE A 114 -7.06 -4.64 3.67
CA ILE A 114 -8.43 -4.76 3.19
C ILE A 114 -8.40 -5.44 1.82
N ASN A 115 -8.99 -6.63 1.71
CA ASN A 115 -9.02 -7.39 0.47
C ASN A 115 -10.39 -7.29 -0.22
N ASP A 116 -11.45 -6.97 0.53
CA ASP A 116 -12.78 -6.72 0.00
C ASP A 116 -13.14 -5.24 0.08
N SER A 117 -13.74 -4.68 -0.97
CA SER A 117 -14.28 -3.32 -0.99
C SER A 117 -15.33 -3.03 0.10
N CYS A 118 -15.92 -4.09 0.66
CA CYS A 118 -16.96 -4.07 1.67
C CYS A 118 -16.39 -4.20 3.10
N GLU A 119 -15.08 -4.44 3.26
CA GLU A 119 -14.40 -4.46 4.56
C GLU A 119 -14.13 -3.04 5.07
N GLU A 120 -14.50 -2.80 6.33
CA GLU A 120 -14.19 -1.59 7.06
C GLU A 120 -12.95 -1.79 7.94
N CYS A 121 -12.43 -0.67 8.45
CA CYS A 121 -11.50 -0.64 9.58
C CYS A 121 -12.30 -0.55 10.89
#